data_AF-A0A2T0WNI9-F1
#
_entry.id   AF-A0A2T0WNI9-F1
#
_cell.length_a   1.000
_cell.length_b   1.000
_cell.length_c   1.000
_cell.angle_alpha   90.00
_cell.angle_beta   90.00
_cell.angle_gamma   90.00
#
_symmetry.space_group_name_H-M   'P 1'
#
loop_
_entity.id
_entity.type
_entity.pdbx_description
1 polymer ?
#
loop_
_entity_poly.entity_id
_entity_poly.type
_entity_poly.pdbx_seq_one_letter_code
_entity_poly.pdbx_strand_id
1 'polypeptide(L)'
;MTSDQPLPLAAELAMGLLQEDEAHKAERRRATDPAFDAEVWWWEERLAGCFANLPPQKAPKGTYDKIEARLFGAPDTAKAPDKGFGWKPVVGGIIGVKATLLAAFLITRALNTETHVYDTGIGQMTLRWNTQSGSIRSQSAAQTTLHIWIKTPTGYSYLGNAGQKLSLPFASGTVLALSADGPLSKAPKMLAEHHFTRED
;
A
#
# COMPACT_ATOMS: atom_id res chain seq x y z
N MET A 1 7.24 31.88 -17.53
CA MET A 1 8.42 31.05 -17.89
C MET A 1 8.40 29.88 -16.92
N THR A 2 7.97 28.64 -17.25
CA THR A 2 7.87 27.91 -18.52
C THR A 2 6.74 26.88 -18.36
N SER A 3 5.59 27.06 -19.03
CA SER A 3 4.41 26.18 -18.91
C SER A 3 4.31 25.13 -20.02
N ASP A 4 5.41 24.89 -20.73
CA ASP A 4 5.44 24.06 -21.95
C ASP A 4 6.37 22.84 -21.81
N GLN A 5 6.76 22.50 -20.58
CA GLN A 5 7.46 21.23 -20.33
C GLN A 5 6.40 20.17 -20.02
N PRO A 6 6.39 19.04 -20.75
CA PRO A 6 5.49 17.94 -20.44
C PRO A 6 5.73 17.48 -19.01
N LEU A 7 4.64 17.09 -18.33
CA LEU A 7 4.72 16.58 -16.97
C LEU A 7 5.56 15.29 -16.97
N PRO A 8 6.25 14.96 -15.85
CA PRO A 8 6.87 13.65 -15.73
C PRO A 8 5.82 12.55 -15.95
N LEU A 9 6.14 11.52 -16.73
CA LEU A 9 5.23 10.42 -17.08
C LEU A 9 4.54 9.80 -15.85
N ALA A 10 5.24 9.72 -14.71
CA ALA A 10 4.67 9.22 -13.45
C ALA A 10 3.53 10.11 -12.93
N ALA A 11 3.64 11.43 -13.10
CA ALA A 11 2.60 12.39 -12.73
C ALA A 11 1.38 12.28 -13.66
N GLU A 12 1.61 12.14 -14.96
CA GLU A 12 0.54 11.97 -15.95
C GLU A 12 -0.23 10.66 -15.72
N LEU A 13 0.47 9.57 -15.40
CA LEU A 13 -0.16 8.31 -15.01
C LEU A 13 -0.97 8.48 -13.71
N ALA A 14 -0.40 9.09 -12.67
CA ALA A 14 -1.09 9.30 -11.39
C ALA A 14 -2.34 10.18 -11.51
N MET A 15 -2.35 11.15 -12.43
CA MET A 15 -3.51 12.00 -12.71
C MET A 15 -4.50 11.39 -13.73
N GLY A 16 -4.13 10.28 -14.38
CA GLY A 16 -4.95 9.66 -15.42
C GLY A 16 -5.06 10.49 -16.71
N LEU A 17 -4.01 11.23 -17.08
CA LEU A 17 -3.98 12.09 -18.28
C LEU A 17 -3.50 11.37 -19.54
N LEU A 18 -2.93 10.18 -19.40
CA LEU A 18 -2.41 9.38 -20.50
C LEU A 18 -3.53 8.79 -21.36
N GLN A 19 -3.30 8.71 -22.67
CA GLN A 19 -4.18 7.98 -23.58
C GLN A 19 -4.08 6.47 -23.35
N GLU A 20 -5.08 5.70 -23.76
CA GLU A 20 -5.19 4.26 -23.43
C GLU A 20 -3.90 3.45 -23.68
N ASP A 21 -3.26 3.62 -24.84
CA ASP A 21 -2.06 2.85 -25.18
C ASP A 21 -0.82 3.28 -24.37
N GLU A 22 -0.70 4.57 -24.06
CA GLU A 22 0.34 5.15 -23.22
C GLU A 22 0.15 4.73 -21.75
N ALA A 23 -1.09 4.76 -21.26
CA ALA A 23 -1.46 4.29 -19.93
C ALA A 23 -1.11 2.81 -19.77
N HIS A 24 -1.43 1.96 -20.75
CA HIS A 24 -1.07 0.54 -20.71
C HIS A 24 0.45 0.30 -20.73
N LYS A 25 1.23 1.12 -21.43
CA LYS A 25 2.71 1.04 -21.43
C LYS A 25 3.26 1.48 -20.07
N ALA A 26 2.75 2.58 -19.51
CA ALA A 26 3.16 3.11 -18.23
C ALA A 26 2.81 2.16 -17.07
N GLU A 27 1.64 1.53 -17.10
CA GLU A 27 1.24 0.51 -16.11
C GLU A 27 2.11 -0.76 -16.19
N ARG A 28 2.47 -1.22 -17.40
CA ARG A 28 3.42 -2.32 -17.53
C ARG A 28 4.79 -1.95 -16.96
N ARG A 29 5.24 -0.71 -17.19
CA ARG A 29 6.48 -0.21 -16.61
C ARG A 29 6.40 -0.18 -15.09
N ARG A 30 5.30 0.33 -14.51
CA ARG A 30 5.03 0.33 -13.06
C ARG A 30 5.19 -1.06 -12.46
N ALA A 31 4.73 -2.10 -13.14
CA ALA A 31 4.86 -3.48 -12.67
C ALA A 31 6.31 -4.03 -12.65
N THR A 32 7.21 -3.47 -13.47
CA THR A 32 8.58 -4.00 -13.67
C THR A 32 9.70 -3.09 -13.18
N ASP A 33 9.43 -1.80 -12.97
CA ASP A 33 10.41 -0.76 -12.58
C ASP A 33 10.04 -0.21 -11.19
N PRO A 34 10.69 -0.69 -10.12
CA PRO A 34 10.38 -0.28 -8.75
C PRO A 34 10.63 1.21 -8.47
N ALA A 35 11.53 1.85 -9.20
CA ALA A 35 11.80 3.28 -9.04
C ALA A 35 10.66 4.10 -9.64
N PHE A 36 10.18 3.70 -10.81
CA PHE A 36 9.01 4.32 -11.44
C PHE A 36 7.73 4.12 -10.62
N ASP A 37 7.50 2.93 -10.05
CA ASP A 37 6.37 2.69 -9.13
C ASP A 37 6.42 3.60 -7.90
N ALA A 38 7.61 3.81 -7.33
CA ALA A 38 7.80 4.72 -6.21
C ALA A 38 7.49 6.18 -6.57
N GLU A 39 7.85 6.62 -7.78
CA GLU A 39 7.56 7.97 -8.28
C GLU A 39 6.06 8.18 -8.53
N VAL A 40 5.37 7.21 -9.16
CA VAL A 40 3.92 7.24 -9.37
C VAL A 40 3.19 7.32 -8.02
N TRP A 41 3.59 6.48 -7.06
CA TRP A 41 3.01 6.50 -5.72
C TRP A 41 3.23 7.84 -5.00
N TRP A 42 4.40 8.46 -5.13
CA TRP A 42 4.65 9.79 -4.56
C TRP A 42 3.68 10.84 -5.10
N TRP A 43 3.37 10.80 -6.40
CA TRP A 43 2.38 11.67 -7.01
C TRP A 43 0.95 11.36 -6.54
N GLU A 44 0.56 10.09 -6.48
CA GLU A 44 -0.75 9.64 -5.97
C GLU A 44 -1.00 10.15 -4.54
N GLU A 45 -0.03 10.02 -3.64
CA GLU A 45 -0.11 10.53 -2.26
C GLU A 45 -0.22 12.04 -2.19
N ARG A 46 0.59 12.75 -2.99
CA ARG A 46 0.56 14.21 -3.05
C ARG A 46 -0.81 14.72 -3.51
N LEU A 47 -1.43 14.04 -4.47
CA LEU A 47 -2.75 14.38 -5.00
C LEU A 47 -3.87 14.00 -4.02
N ALA A 48 -3.75 12.87 -3.32
CA ALA A 48 -4.75 12.44 -2.33
C ALA A 48 -5.00 13.51 -1.26
N GLY A 49 -3.93 14.18 -0.80
CA GLY A 49 -4.02 15.29 0.15
C GLY A 49 -4.85 16.49 -0.36
N CYS A 50 -4.89 16.72 -1.68
CA CYS A 50 -5.70 17.80 -2.26
C CYS A 50 -7.21 17.55 -2.14
N PHE A 51 -7.63 16.29 -2.01
CA PHE A 51 -9.04 15.89 -1.95
C PHE A 51 -9.56 15.70 -0.52
N ALA A 52 -8.70 15.75 0.50
CA ALA A 52 -9.05 15.46 1.89
C ALA A 52 -10.14 16.39 2.48
N ASN A 53 -10.25 17.61 1.95
CA ASN A 53 -11.20 18.63 2.43
C ASN A 53 -12.44 18.78 1.52
N LEU A 54 -12.64 17.88 0.56
CA LEU A 54 -13.85 17.92 -0.26
C LEU A 54 -15.08 17.51 0.56
N PRO A 55 -16.17 18.29 0.52
CA PRO A 55 -17.39 17.91 1.21
C PRO A 55 -17.97 16.61 0.61
N PRO A 56 -18.42 15.66 1.43
CA PRO A 56 -19.04 14.43 0.94
C PRO A 56 -20.28 14.75 0.09
N GLN A 57 -20.28 14.32 -1.17
CA GLN A 57 -21.44 14.42 -2.04
C GLN A 57 -22.21 13.09 -2.04
N LYS A 58 -23.52 13.16 -1.77
CA LYS A 58 -24.38 11.97 -1.77
C LYS A 58 -24.48 11.41 -3.20
N ALA A 59 -24.09 10.15 -3.38
CA ALA A 59 -24.27 9.43 -4.63
C ALA A 59 -25.76 9.22 -4.97
N PRO A 60 -26.13 9.12 -6.26
CA PRO A 60 -27.48 8.76 -6.66
C PRO A 60 -27.93 7.42 -6.05
N LYS A 61 -29.21 7.32 -5.69
CA LYS A 61 -29.77 6.13 -5.05
C LYS A 61 -29.56 4.87 -5.92
N GLY A 62 -29.12 3.78 -5.31
CA GLY A 62 -28.90 2.49 -5.99
C GLY A 62 -27.63 2.41 -6.83
N THR A 63 -26.73 3.42 -6.76
CA THR A 63 -25.43 3.37 -7.47
C THR A 63 -24.54 2.25 -6.92
N TYR A 64 -24.51 2.09 -5.60
CA TYR A 64 -23.75 1.03 -4.94
C TYR A 64 -24.22 -0.35 -5.39
N ASP A 65 -25.53 -0.64 -5.30
CA ASP A 65 -26.12 -1.92 -5.70
C ASP A 65 -25.84 -2.25 -7.18
N LYS A 66 -25.84 -1.25 -8.07
CA LYS A 66 -25.50 -1.43 -9.49
C LYS A 66 -24.02 -1.77 -9.70
N ILE A 67 -23.13 -1.14 -8.95
CA ILE A 67 -21.69 -1.44 -8.98
C ILE A 67 -21.45 -2.86 -8.46
N GLU A 68 -22.07 -3.21 -7.34
CA GLU A 68 -21.99 -4.53 -6.74
C GLU A 68 -22.47 -5.62 -7.71
N ALA A 69 -23.66 -5.44 -8.30
CA ALA A 69 -24.21 -6.39 -9.27
C ALA A 69 -23.34 -6.54 -10.53
N ARG A 70 -22.69 -5.46 -10.99
CA ARG A 70 -21.81 -5.51 -12.18
C ARG A 70 -20.48 -6.21 -11.88
N LEU A 71 -19.92 -6.01 -10.70
CA LEU A 71 -18.61 -6.55 -10.33
C LEU A 71 -18.69 -8.00 -9.85
N PHE A 72 -19.74 -8.36 -9.10
CA PHE A 72 -19.84 -9.64 -8.41
C PHE A 72 -21.01 -10.50 -8.87
N GLY A 73 -21.86 -9.98 -9.77
CA GLY A 73 -23.16 -10.57 -10.08
C GLY A 73 -24.23 -10.08 -9.11
N ALA A 74 -25.50 -10.09 -9.53
CA ALA A 74 -26.58 -9.80 -8.62
C ALA A 74 -26.64 -10.89 -7.53
N PRO A 75 -26.85 -10.54 -6.25
CA PRO A 75 -27.05 -11.55 -5.22
C PRO A 75 -28.22 -12.45 -5.64
N ASP A 76 -27.98 -13.76 -5.67
CA ASP A 76 -29.01 -14.75 -5.95
C ASP A 76 -30.12 -14.59 -4.89
N THR A 77 -31.15 -13.82 -5.22
CA THR A 77 -32.43 -13.91 -4.54
C THR A 77 -32.99 -15.26 -4.94
N ALA A 78 -32.63 -16.27 -4.15
CA ALA A 78 -32.89 -17.67 -4.37
C ALA A 78 -34.34 -17.89 -4.83
N LYS A 79 -34.52 -18.03 -6.14
CA LYS A 79 -35.63 -18.80 -6.68
C LYS A 79 -35.27 -20.26 -6.42
N ALA A 80 -36.24 -20.99 -5.86
CA ALA A 80 -36.12 -22.39 -5.49
C ALA A 80 -35.43 -23.21 -6.59
N PRO A 81 -34.61 -24.22 -6.23
CA PRO A 81 -33.82 -24.96 -7.21
C PRO A 81 -34.74 -25.83 -8.07
N ASP A 82 -34.91 -25.45 -9.34
CA ASP A 82 -35.45 -26.35 -10.35
C ASP A 82 -34.39 -27.42 -10.68
N LYS A 83 -34.75 -28.67 -10.42
CA LYS A 83 -34.00 -29.87 -10.79
C LYS A 83 -33.75 -29.88 -12.31
N GLY A 84 -32.54 -29.51 -12.70
CA GLY A 84 -32.12 -29.57 -14.11
C GLY A 84 -30.61 -29.50 -14.23
N PHE A 85 -29.94 -30.60 -13.90
CA PHE A 85 -28.51 -30.79 -14.13
C PHE A 85 -28.22 -30.81 -15.64
N GLY A 86 -27.72 -29.69 -16.16
CA GLY A 86 -27.27 -29.53 -17.54
C GLY A 86 -25.84 -28.97 -17.56
N TRP A 87 -24.92 -29.73 -18.15
CA TRP A 87 -23.46 -29.51 -18.18
C TRP A 87 -22.99 -28.26 -18.97
N LYS A 88 -23.41 -27.05 -18.60
CA LYS A 88 -22.75 -25.82 -19.08
C LYS A 88 -22.67 -24.80 -17.95
N PRO A 89 -21.47 -24.58 -17.39
CA PRO A 89 -20.76 -23.35 -17.76
C PRO A 89 -19.23 -23.54 -17.81
N VAL A 90 -18.62 -23.43 -18.99
CA VAL A 90 -17.14 -23.33 -19.14
C VAL A 90 -16.72 -22.02 -19.81
N VAL A 91 -17.64 -21.13 -20.20
CA VAL A 91 -17.31 -19.88 -20.93
C VAL A 91 -17.42 -18.63 -20.02
N GLY A 92 -17.09 -18.76 -18.74
CA GLY A 92 -17.02 -17.63 -17.78
C GLY A 92 -15.70 -17.57 -16.99
N GLY A 93 -14.68 -18.33 -17.38
CA GLY A 93 -13.54 -18.66 -16.52
C GLY A 93 -12.29 -17.77 -16.59
N ILE A 94 -12.19 -16.78 -17.50
CA ILE A 94 -10.90 -16.07 -17.69
C ILE A 94 -10.89 -14.64 -17.10
N ILE A 95 -12.03 -13.97 -16.94
CA ILE A 95 -12.08 -12.60 -16.35
C ILE A 95 -12.29 -12.65 -14.83
N GLY A 96 -13.09 -13.61 -14.34
CA GLY A 96 -13.25 -13.85 -12.89
C GLY A 96 -11.92 -14.18 -12.22
N VAL A 97 -11.08 -15.04 -12.82
CA VAL A 97 -9.81 -15.44 -12.20
C VAL A 97 -8.85 -14.26 -12.01
N LYS A 98 -8.75 -13.29 -12.94
CA LYS A 98 -7.83 -12.15 -12.76
C LYS A 98 -8.34 -11.14 -11.74
N ALA A 99 -9.63 -10.82 -11.75
CA ALA A 99 -10.22 -9.91 -10.77
C ALA A 99 -10.25 -10.54 -9.36
N THR A 100 -10.55 -11.84 -9.26
CA THR A 100 -10.47 -12.58 -8.00
C THR A 100 -9.03 -12.76 -7.54
N LEU A 101 -8.05 -13.01 -8.42
CA LEU A 101 -6.64 -13.06 -8.03
C LEU A 101 -6.10 -11.68 -7.63
N LEU A 102 -6.50 -10.60 -8.30
CA LEU A 102 -6.11 -9.25 -7.92
C LEU A 102 -6.79 -8.83 -6.62
N ALA A 103 -8.09 -9.07 -6.45
CA ALA A 103 -8.80 -8.82 -5.21
C ALA A 103 -8.25 -9.69 -4.08
N ALA A 104 -8.02 -10.98 -4.32
CA ALA A 104 -7.37 -11.87 -3.36
C ALA A 104 -5.95 -11.40 -3.05
N PHE A 105 -5.17 -10.93 -4.03
CA PHE A 105 -3.84 -10.40 -3.80
C PHE A 105 -3.88 -9.09 -3.00
N LEU A 106 -4.78 -8.17 -3.29
CA LEU A 106 -4.95 -6.90 -2.57
C LEU A 106 -5.50 -7.12 -1.15
N ILE A 107 -6.48 -8.02 -0.99
CA ILE A 107 -7.01 -8.46 0.30
C ILE A 107 -5.92 -9.17 1.09
N THR A 108 -5.18 -10.11 0.49
CA THR A 108 -4.03 -10.77 1.13
C THR A 108 -2.99 -9.74 1.54
N ARG A 109 -2.68 -8.76 0.68
CA ARG A 109 -1.71 -7.72 0.98
C ARG A 109 -2.19 -6.80 2.11
N ALA A 110 -3.47 -6.44 2.12
CA ALA A 110 -4.09 -5.60 3.14
C ALA A 110 -4.19 -6.32 4.49
N LEU A 111 -4.65 -7.57 4.51
CA LEU A 111 -4.74 -8.41 5.72
C LEU A 111 -3.38 -8.71 6.32
N ASN A 112 -2.36 -8.87 5.48
CA ASN A 112 -0.99 -9.14 5.92
C ASN A 112 -0.17 -7.85 6.13
N THR A 113 -0.80 -6.68 6.09
CA THR A 113 -0.12 -5.42 6.43
C THR A 113 -0.56 -4.96 7.80
N GLU A 114 0.31 -5.17 8.78
CA GLU A 114 0.09 -4.61 10.11
C GLU A 114 0.54 -3.14 10.13
N THR A 115 -0.25 -2.32 10.83
CA THR A 115 -0.02 -0.88 10.94
C THR A 115 0.02 -0.50 12.40
N HIS A 116 1.07 0.20 12.80
CA HIS A 116 1.24 0.73 14.14
C HIS A 116 1.58 2.20 14.10
N VAL A 117 1.02 2.94 15.05
CA VAL A 117 1.28 4.37 15.21
C VAL A 117 2.03 4.57 16.52
N TYR A 118 3.16 5.25 16.44
CA TYR A 118 4.00 5.61 17.57
C TYR A 118 3.97 7.11 17.77
N ASP A 119 3.75 7.55 19.00
CA ASP A 119 4.06 8.92 19.39
C ASP A 119 5.52 8.96 19.83
N THR A 120 6.35 9.69 19.07
CA THR A 120 7.80 9.79 19.32
C THR A 120 8.17 11.02 20.14
N GLY A 121 7.19 11.81 20.59
CA GLY A 121 7.38 13.10 21.26
C GLY A 121 7.81 14.25 20.34
N ILE A 122 8.24 13.94 19.11
CA ILE A 122 8.56 14.92 18.05
C ILE A 122 7.59 14.84 16.86
N GLY A 123 6.60 13.95 16.95
CA GLY A 123 5.56 13.73 15.94
C GLY A 123 5.10 12.28 15.90
N GLN A 124 3.95 12.05 15.26
CA GLN A 124 3.45 10.70 15.04
C GLN A 124 4.23 10.02 13.90
N MET A 125 4.63 8.77 14.15
CA MET A 125 5.17 7.89 13.12
C MET A 125 4.25 6.70 12.92
N THR A 126 3.82 6.50 11.67
CA THR A 126 3.11 5.28 11.26
C THR A 126 4.12 4.30 10.67
N LEU A 127 4.25 3.13 11.28
CA LEU A 127 4.99 1.99 10.76
C LEU A 127 4.00 1.00 10.15
N ARG A 128 4.25 0.57 8.92
CA ARG A 128 3.47 -0.43 8.20
C ARG A 128 4.40 -1.52 7.73
N TRP A 129 4.12 -2.77 8.06
CA TRP A 129 4.93 -3.87 7.57
C TRP A 129 4.06 -4.96 7.01
N ASN A 130 4.58 -5.58 5.96
CA ASN A 130 3.92 -6.71 5.33
C ASN A 130 4.55 -8.01 5.84
N THR A 131 3.79 -8.82 6.58
CA THR A 131 4.27 -10.02 7.28
C THR A 131 4.71 -11.14 6.33
N GLN A 132 4.21 -11.16 5.08
CA GLN A 132 4.63 -12.14 4.07
C GLN A 132 5.89 -11.75 3.31
N SER A 133 6.04 -10.47 2.97
CA SER A 133 7.17 -9.99 2.15
C SER A 133 8.33 -9.42 2.96
N GLY A 134 8.15 -9.23 4.28
CA GLY A 134 9.17 -8.63 5.14
C GLY A 134 9.54 -7.21 4.74
N SER A 135 8.62 -6.48 4.10
CA SER A 135 8.84 -5.08 3.71
C SER A 135 8.25 -4.13 4.73
N ILE A 136 9.04 -3.17 5.20
CA ILE A 136 8.59 -2.06 6.05
C ILE A 136 8.46 -0.80 5.21
N ARG A 137 7.36 -0.10 5.44
CA ARG A 137 7.17 1.30 5.07
C ARG A 137 6.92 2.08 6.35
N SER A 138 7.44 3.28 6.42
CA SER A 138 7.22 4.17 7.55
C SER A 138 6.87 5.56 7.05
N GLN A 139 5.95 6.24 7.72
CA GLN A 139 5.57 7.61 7.41
C GLN A 139 5.67 8.41 8.70
N SER A 140 6.41 9.53 8.65
CA SER A 140 6.54 10.44 9.78
C SER A 140 5.77 11.73 9.48
N ALA A 141 4.96 12.18 10.44
CA ALA A 141 4.38 13.53 10.42
C ALA A 141 5.36 14.58 10.96
N ALA A 142 6.50 14.17 11.52
CA ALA A 142 7.52 15.08 12.03
C ALA A 142 8.32 15.72 10.89
N GLN A 143 8.70 16.99 11.07
CA GLN A 143 9.64 17.68 10.17
C GLN A 143 11.09 17.19 10.33
N THR A 144 11.36 16.42 11.38
CA THR A 144 12.66 15.81 11.67
C THR A 144 12.77 14.44 11.02
N THR A 145 13.89 14.17 10.35
CA THR A 145 14.21 12.84 9.82
C THR A 145 14.30 11.85 10.98
N LEU A 146 13.40 10.87 10.98
CA LEU A 146 13.48 9.72 11.86
C LEU A 146 14.35 8.64 11.22
N HIS A 147 15.07 7.91 12.05
CA HIS A 147 15.99 6.86 11.70
C HIS A 147 15.52 5.54 12.33
N ILE A 148 15.64 4.46 11.57
CA ILE A 148 15.23 3.12 11.95
C ILE A 148 16.48 2.29 12.22
N TRP A 149 16.45 1.58 13.34
CA TRP A 149 17.50 0.72 13.84
C TRP A 149 16.94 -0.65 14.17
N ILE A 150 17.78 -1.68 14.13
CA ILE A 150 17.46 -3.03 14.61
C ILE A 150 18.31 -3.37 15.81
N LYS A 151 17.70 -3.95 16.84
CA LYS A 151 18.42 -4.47 17.99
C LYS A 151 19.12 -5.78 17.61
N THR A 152 20.41 -5.85 17.86
CA THR A 152 21.25 -7.03 17.67
C THR A 152 21.81 -7.50 19.01
N PRO A 153 22.33 -8.73 19.13
CA PRO A 153 22.93 -9.20 20.38
C PRO A 153 24.07 -8.30 20.89
N THR A 154 24.73 -7.60 19.98
CA THR A 154 25.87 -6.72 20.27
C THR A 154 25.50 -5.23 20.38
N GLY A 155 24.21 -4.86 20.25
CA GLY A 155 23.76 -3.47 20.34
C GLY A 155 22.66 -3.12 19.34
N TYR A 156 22.88 -2.08 18.54
CA TYR A 156 21.94 -1.65 17.49
C TYR A 156 22.66 -1.50 16.15
N SER A 157 21.99 -1.89 15.08
CA SER A 157 22.47 -1.70 13.71
C SER A 157 21.53 -0.77 12.96
N TYR A 158 22.11 0.18 12.24
CA TYR A 158 21.36 1.15 11.46
C TYR A 158 20.71 0.48 10.25
N LEU A 159 19.42 0.74 10.04
CA LEU A 159 18.68 0.19 8.91
C LEU A 159 18.40 1.21 7.82
N GLY A 160 18.17 2.47 8.18
CA GLY A 160 17.87 3.52 7.21
C GLY A 160 16.99 4.63 7.75
N ASN A 161 16.58 5.52 6.85
CA ASN A 161 15.68 6.61 7.19
C ASN A 161 14.23 6.13 7.20
N ALA A 162 13.43 6.69 8.11
CA ALA A 162 11.99 6.59 8.05
C ALA A 162 11.47 7.25 6.75
N GLY A 163 10.72 6.50 5.96
CA GLY A 163 10.21 6.91 4.65
C GLY A 163 10.72 6.02 3.52
N GLN A 164 11.82 5.31 3.74
CA GLN A 164 12.38 4.37 2.77
C GLN A 164 11.74 2.99 2.90
N LYS A 165 11.63 2.28 1.78
CA LYS A 165 11.28 0.86 1.79
C LYS A 165 12.46 0.06 2.33
N LEU A 166 12.28 -0.55 3.49
CA LEU A 166 13.27 -1.45 4.09
C LEU A 166 12.80 -2.89 3.91
N SER A 167 13.71 -3.81 3.56
CA SER A 167 13.39 -5.24 3.44
C SER A 167 14.31 -6.02 4.36
N LEU A 168 13.75 -6.75 5.32
CA LEU A 168 14.51 -7.55 6.27
C LEU A 168 13.80 -8.89 6.52
N PRO A 169 14.56 -9.96 6.80
CA PRO A 169 13.98 -11.21 7.26
C PRO A 169 13.56 -11.05 8.73
N PHE A 170 12.35 -10.57 8.98
CA PHE A 170 11.84 -10.41 10.34
C PHE A 170 11.53 -11.78 10.94
N ALA A 171 12.19 -12.10 12.05
CA ALA A 171 11.85 -13.22 12.91
C ALA A 171 11.07 -12.70 14.13
N SER A 172 10.24 -13.56 14.74
CA SER A 172 9.63 -13.28 16.04
C SER A 172 10.73 -12.91 17.05
N GLY A 173 10.50 -11.86 17.84
CA GLY A 173 11.50 -11.30 18.77
C GLY A 173 12.45 -10.26 18.15
N THR A 174 12.31 -9.93 16.87
CA THR A 174 12.99 -8.76 16.30
C THR A 174 12.51 -7.49 17.02
N VAL A 175 13.44 -6.60 17.38
CA VAL A 175 13.10 -5.30 17.96
C VAL A 175 13.59 -4.20 17.03
N LEU A 176 12.65 -3.40 16.56
CA LEU A 176 12.94 -2.18 15.84
C LEU A 176 12.95 -0.99 16.78
N ALA A 177 13.82 -0.06 16.45
CA ALA A 177 14.18 1.06 17.25
C ALA A 177 14.06 2.34 16.41
N LEU A 178 13.28 3.31 16.91
CA LEU A 178 13.06 4.60 16.29
C LEU A 178 13.87 5.67 17.02
N SER A 179 14.61 6.48 16.28
CA SER A 179 15.42 7.58 16.83
C SER A 179 15.44 8.79 15.90
N ALA A 180 15.64 9.98 16.46
CA ALA A 180 16.02 11.17 15.70
C ALA A 180 17.52 11.25 15.44
N ASP A 181 18.32 10.40 16.09
CA ASP A 181 19.76 10.36 15.90
C ASP A 181 20.09 9.61 14.60
N GLY A 182 20.89 10.27 13.75
CA GLY A 182 21.36 9.75 12.46
C GLY A 182 22.23 8.50 12.57
N PRO A 183 22.80 7.98 11.47
CA PRO A 183 23.68 6.82 11.52
C PRO A 183 24.92 7.12 12.40
N LEU A 184 24.84 6.74 13.68
CA LEU A 184 25.86 6.90 14.70
C LEU A 184 26.68 5.60 14.85
N SER A 185 27.93 5.73 15.28
CA SER A 185 28.77 4.59 15.70
C SER A 185 28.47 4.10 17.12
N LYS A 186 27.53 4.76 17.82
CA LYS A 186 27.10 4.47 19.18
C LYS A 186 25.58 4.28 19.21
N ALA A 187 25.09 3.63 20.27
CA ALA A 187 23.65 3.40 20.43
C ALA A 187 22.87 4.73 20.40
N PRO A 188 21.80 4.81 19.58
CA PRO A 188 21.02 6.05 19.45
C PRO A 188 20.15 6.30 20.69
N LYS A 189 19.73 7.55 20.89
CA LYS A 189 18.67 7.85 21.86
C LYS A 189 17.34 7.35 21.32
N MET A 190 16.77 6.40 22.05
CA MET A 190 15.53 5.75 21.69
C MET A 190 14.32 6.64 21.93
N LEU A 191 13.50 6.82 20.90
CA LEU A 191 12.21 7.52 20.98
C LEU A 191 11.04 6.53 21.10
N ALA A 192 11.14 5.39 20.41
CA ALA A 192 10.16 4.31 20.51
C ALA A 192 10.78 2.97 20.07
N GLU A 193 10.23 1.87 20.58
CA GLU A 193 10.59 0.51 20.19
C GLU A 193 9.35 -0.26 19.72
N HIS A 194 9.54 -1.13 18.73
CA HIS A 194 8.53 -2.07 18.28
C HIS A 194 9.07 -3.50 18.36
N HIS A 195 8.33 -4.33 19.09
CA HIS A 195 8.62 -5.75 19.23
C HIS A 195 7.73 -6.53 18.26
N PHE A 196 8.33 -7.31 17.38
CA PHE A 196 7.59 -8.19 16.50
C PHE A 196 7.24 -9.47 17.24
N THR A 197 5.95 -9.69 17.48
CA THR A 197 5.41 -10.94 18.00
C THR A 197 4.64 -11.64 16.88
N ARG A 198 5.13 -12.79 16.42
CA ARG A 198 4.32 -13.65 15.55
C ARG A 198 3.49 -14.56 16.46
N GLU A 199 2.17 -14.50 16.33
CA GLU A 199 1.32 -15.59 16.82
C GLU A 199 1.51 -16.76 15.85
N ASP A 200 2.00 -17.88 16.38
CA ASP A 200 2.35 -19.08 15.63
C ASP A 200 1.11 -19.81 15.10
#